data_AF-A0A970Y877-F1
#
_entry.id   AF-A0A970Y877-F1
#
_cell.length_a   1.000
_cell.length_b   1.000
_cell.length_c   1.000
_cell.angle_alpha   90.00
_cell.angle_beta   90.00
_cell.angle_gamma   90.00
#
_symmetry.space_group_name_H-M   'P 1'
#
loop_
_entity.id
_entity.type
_entity.pdbx_description
1 polymer ?
#
loop_
_entity_poly.entity_id
_entity_poly.type
_entity_poly.pdbx_seq_one_letter_code
_entity_poly.pdbx_strand_id
1 'polypeptide(L)'
;SGRYPDITVRAGTPVKWIIDAPQGSINGCNNRMFIGEYGIEHEFGTGENVIEFTPDKEGSFRYSCWMGMIRGTITVVEEETLVPASGETGVGGAA
;
A
#
# COMPACT_ATOMS: atom_id res chain seq x y z
N SER A 1 22.11 6.90 -0.43
CA SER A 1 20.77 6.95 0.19
C SER A 1 19.97 5.76 -0.31
N GLY A 2 19.28 5.05 0.58
CA GLY A 2 18.40 3.93 0.19
C GLY A 2 17.00 4.44 -0.17
N ARG A 3 16.24 3.62 -0.89
CA ARG A 3 14.82 3.85 -1.22
C ARG A 3 14.05 2.57 -0.91
N TYR A 4 12.86 2.70 -0.33
CA TYR A 4 11.94 1.57 -0.19
C TYR A 4 11.09 1.42 -1.47
N PRO A 5 10.60 0.22 -1.80
CA PRO A 5 9.80 0.02 -3.01
C PRO A 5 8.49 0.82 -2.97
N ASP A 6 8.04 1.34 -4.11
CA ASP A 6 6.64 1.78 -4.14
C ASP A 6 5.74 0.55 -4.24
N ILE A 7 4.56 0.61 -3.64
CA ILE A 7 3.54 -0.43 -3.75
C ILE A 7 2.23 0.20 -4.23
N THR A 8 1.44 -0.59 -4.96
CA THR A 8 0.08 -0.22 -5.34
C THR A 8 -0.89 -1.21 -4.71
N VAL A 9 -1.92 -0.71 -4.06
CA VAL A 9 -2.95 -1.48 -3.36
C VAL A 9 -4.34 -0.93 -3.73
N ARG A 10 -5.40 -1.66 -3.41
CA ARG A 10 -6.78 -1.25 -3.70
C ARG A 10 -7.46 -0.74 -2.44
N ALA A 11 -8.21 0.36 -2.56
CA ALA A 11 -9.08 0.83 -1.49
C ALA A 11 -10.08 -0.28 -1.10
N GLY A 12 -10.46 -0.34 0.17
CA GLY A 12 -11.39 -1.33 0.72
C GLY A 12 -10.82 -2.75 0.87
N THR A 13 -9.66 -3.06 0.28
CA THR A 13 -9.07 -4.40 0.32
C THR A 13 -8.04 -4.52 1.46
N PRO A 14 -8.21 -5.42 2.44
CA PRO A 14 -7.21 -5.65 3.47
C PRO A 14 -5.86 -6.05 2.89
N VAL A 15 -4.80 -5.37 3.31
CA VAL A 15 -3.42 -5.63 2.90
C VAL A 15 -2.70 -6.37 4.02
N LYS A 16 -2.12 -7.52 3.68
CA LYS A 16 -1.10 -8.20 4.48
C LYS A 16 0.23 -8.11 3.76
N TRP A 17 1.08 -7.19 4.19
CA TRP A 17 2.40 -6.99 3.60
C TRP A 17 3.46 -7.77 4.38
N ILE A 18 4.04 -8.77 3.72
CA ILE A 18 5.12 -9.57 4.26
C ILE A 18 6.45 -9.02 3.73
N ILE A 19 7.34 -8.66 4.65
CA ILE A 19 8.68 -8.16 4.36
C ILE A 19 9.69 -9.13 4.99
N ASP A 20 10.51 -9.76 4.17
CA ASP A 20 11.65 -10.55 4.66
C ASP A 20 12.86 -9.64 4.87
N ALA A 21 13.43 -9.69 6.07
CA ALA A 21 14.64 -8.99 6.45
C ALA A 21 15.77 -10.01 6.71
N PRO A 22 16.61 -10.31 5.69
CA PRO A 22 17.69 -11.28 5.83
C PRO A 22 18.64 -10.94 6.99
N GLN A 23 19.31 -11.95 7.53
CA GLN A 23 20.31 -11.77 8.59
C GLN A 23 21.32 -10.68 8.22
N GLY A 24 21.46 -9.68 9.10
CA GLY A 24 22.40 -8.57 8.93
C GLY A 24 21.92 -7.42 8.03
N SER A 25 20.71 -7.49 7.46
CA SER A 25 20.13 -6.41 6.64
C SER A 25 19.61 -5.22 7.46
N ILE A 26 19.27 -5.45 8.73
CA ILE A 26 18.75 -4.44 9.65
C ILE A 26 19.91 -3.70 10.32
N ASN A 27 19.81 -2.37 10.36
CA ASN A 27 20.77 -1.46 10.97
C ASN A 27 20.04 -0.23 11.55
N GLY A 28 20.80 0.68 12.18
CA GLY A 28 20.23 1.87 12.82
C GLY A 28 19.46 2.82 11.90
N CYS A 29 19.62 2.74 10.58
CA CYS A 29 18.91 3.59 9.62
C CYS A 29 17.55 3.02 9.18
N ASN A 30 17.37 1.70 9.20
CA ASN A 30 16.21 1.00 8.62
C ASN A 30 15.45 0.09 9.60
N ASN A 31 15.87 0.02 10.87
CA ASN A 31 15.25 -0.84 11.90
C ASN A 31 13.80 -0.48 12.27
N ARG A 32 13.33 0.73 11.96
CA ARG A 32 11.95 1.16 12.18
C ARG A 32 11.38 1.86 10.96
N MET A 33 10.13 1.54 10.63
CA MET A 33 9.34 2.14 9.55
C MET A 33 8.06 2.79 10.09
N PHE A 34 7.67 3.89 9.47
CA PHE A 34 6.43 4.60 9.72
C PHE A 34 5.57 4.65 8.45
N ILE A 35 4.29 4.29 8.60
CA ILE A 35 3.25 4.49 7.60
C ILE A 35 2.21 5.43 8.23
N GLY A 36 2.44 6.74 8.09
CA GLY A 36 1.71 7.77 8.83
C GLY A 36 0.21 7.76 8.57
N GLU A 37 -0.21 7.52 7.33
CA GLU A 37 -1.63 7.45 6.94
C GLU A 37 -2.41 6.42 7.76
N TYR A 38 -1.76 5.29 8.10
CA TYR A 38 -2.40 4.19 8.82
C TYR A 38 -2.00 4.15 10.30
N GLY A 39 -1.28 5.15 10.81
CA GLY A 39 -0.82 5.20 12.20
C GLY A 39 0.13 4.06 12.57
N ILE A 40 0.83 3.47 11.59
CA ILE A 40 1.68 2.29 11.81
C ILE A 40 3.11 2.73 12.09
N GLU A 41 3.64 2.19 13.19
CA GLU A 41 5.06 2.11 13.47
C GLU A 41 5.45 0.63 13.54
N HIS A 42 6.43 0.22 12.73
CA HIS A 42 6.90 -1.16 12.68
C HIS A 42 8.39 -1.22 13.00
N GLU A 43 8.76 -2.01 14.01
CA GLU A 43 10.16 -2.38 14.30
C GLU A 43 10.49 -3.71 13.60
N PHE A 44 11.55 -3.71 12.81
CA PHE A 44 11.95 -4.91 12.07
C PHE A 44 12.74 -5.89 12.94
N GLY A 45 12.35 -7.17 12.87
CA GLY A 45 13.15 -8.31 13.31
C GLY A 45 13.82 -9.02 12.12
N THR A 46 14.86 -9.82 12.37
CA THR A 46 15.43 -10.68 11.32
C THR A 46 14.40 -11.75 10.91
N GLY A 47 14.26 -11.97 9.60
CA GLY A 47 13.27 -12.87 9.01
C GLY A 47 11.98 -12.16 8.64
N GLU A 48 10.86 -12.85 8.80
CA GLU A 48 9.54 -12.37 8.37
C GLU A 48 8.99 -11.25 9.28
N ASN A 49 8.56 -10.16 8.66
CA ASN A 49 7.88 -9.04 9.29
C ASN A 49 6.53 -8.83 8.60
N VAL A 50 5.46 -8.84 9.38
CA VAL A 50 4.08 -8.74 8.86
C VAL A 50 3.50 -7.38 9.25
N ILE A 51 3.01 -6.65 8.25
CA ILE A 51 2.34 -5.36 8.43
C ILE A 51 0.97 -5.45 7.79
N GLU A 52 -0.07 -5.15 8.58
CA GLU A 52 -1.46 -5.24 8.14
C GLU A 52 -2.14 -3.88 8.22
N PHE A 53 -2.83 -3.50 7.14
CA PHE A 53 -3.61 -2.28 7.08
C PHE A 53 -4.74 -2.42 6.06
N THR A 54 -5.78 -1.61 6.19
CA THR A 54 -6.86 -1.53 5.20
C THR A 54 -6.92 -0.09 4.69
N PRO A 55 -6.51 0.18 3.44
CA PRO A 55 -6.66 1.50 2.85
C PRO A 55 -8.14 1.79 2.57
N ASP A 56 -8.64 2.93 2.99
CA ASP A 56 -10.04 3.34 2.81
C ASP A 56 -10.21 4.48 1.78
N LYS A 57 -9.11 5.15 1.43
CA LYS A 57 -9.09 6.31 0.55
C LYS A 57 -8.02 6.17 -0.52
N GLU A 58 -8.40 6.50 -1.75
CA GLU A 58 -7.46 6.65 -2.85
C GLU A 58 -6.43 7.75 -2.61
N GLY A 59 -5.26 7.57 -3.19
CA GLY A 59 -4.22 8.58 -3.17
C GLY A 59 -2.82 7.99 -3.19
N SER A 60 -1.86 8.85 -2.89
CA SER A 60 -0.45 8.47 -2.76
C SER A 60 0.04 8.87 -1.38
N PHE A 61 0.35 7.87 -0.57
CA PHE A 61 0.74 8.03 0.83
C PHE A 61 2.22 7.69 0.98
N ARG A 62 2.99 8.59 1.56
CA ARG A 62 4.42 8.34 1.82
C ARG A 62 4.57 7.51 3.07
N TYR A 63 5.52 6.58 3.02
CA TYR A 63 6.04 5.89 4.18
C TYR A 63 7.56 6.02 4.22
N SER A 64 8.16 5.85 5.39
CA SER A 64 9.59 6.10 5.56
C SER A 64 10.20 5.37 6.75
N CYS A 65 11.53 5.30 6.80
CA CYS A 65 12.21 4.91 8.03
C CYS A 65 12.02 5.97 9.13
N TRP A 66 12.43 5.67 10.36
CA TRP A 66 12.22 6.56 11.51
C TRP A 66 12.88 7.94 11.42
N MET A 67 13.97 8.06 10.67
CA MET A 67 14.62 9.35 10.40
C MET A 67 13.99 10.12 9.23
N GLY A 68 12.97 9.54 8.58
CA GLY A 68 12.35 10.10 7.39
C GLY A 68 13.27 10.16 6.18
N MET A 69 14.40 9.44 6.15
CA MET A 69 15.41 9.51 5.08
C MET A 69 15.17 8.51 3.95
N ILE A 70 14.94 7.23 4.30
CA ILE A 70 14.55 6.17 3.36
C ILE A 70 13.03 6.27 3.20
N ARG A 71 12.54 6.32 1.96
CA ARG A 71 11.13 6.60 1.67
C ARG A 71 10.63 5.69 0.56
N GLY A 72 9.33 5.44 0.57
CA GLY A 72 8.57 4.84 -0.54
C GLY A 72 7.16 5.42 -0.56
N THR A 73 6.37 5.00 -1.54
CA THR A 73 4.98 5.44 -1.72
C THR A 73 4.04 4.24 -1.74
N ILE A 74 2.92 4.35 -1.05
CA ILE A 74 1.75 3.48 -1.19
C ILE A 74 0.76 4.22 -2.08
N THR A 75 0.54 3.72 -3.28
CA THR A 75 -0.52 4.20 -4.17
C THR A 75 -1.76 3.37 -3.95
N VAL A 76 -2.84 4.01 -3.52
CA VAL A 76 -4.15 3.39 -3.37
C VAL A 76 -4.99 3.76 -4.58
N VAL A 77 -5.45 2.75 -5.31
CA VAL A 77 -6.36 2.90 -6.46
C VAL A 77 -7.76 2.41 -6.09
N GLU A 78 -8.77 2.82 -6.86
CA GLU A 78 -10.13 2.30 -6.73
C GLU A 78 -10.14 0.76 -6.73
N GLU A 79 -10.98 0.21 -5.87
CA GLU A 79 -11.49 -1.12 -6.10
C GLU A 79 -12.21 -1.07 -7.46
N GLU A 80 -11.80 -1.89 -8.43
CA GLU A 80 -12.59 -2.02 -9.65
C GLU A 80 -13.94 -2.56 -9.24
N THR A 81 -14.91 -1.65 -9.08
CA THR A 81 -16.30 -2.04 -9.00
C THR A 81 -16.57 -2.84 -10.26
N LEU A 82 -17.00 -4.09 -10.10
CA LEU A 82 -17.56 -4.87 -11.20
C LEU A 82 -18.79 -4.11 -11.68
N VAL A 83 -18.59 -3.16 -12.61
CA VAL A 83 -19.69 -2.54 -13.34
C VAL A 83 -20.15 -3.64 -14.30
N PRO A 84 -21.33 -4.27 -14.12
CA PRO A 84 -21.87 -5.10 -15.18
C PRO A 84 -22.01 -4.17 -16.38
N ALA A 85 -21.37 -4.54 -17.50
CA ALA A 85 -21.41 -3.78 -18.74
C ALA A 85 -22.85 -3.33 -19.00
N SER A 86 -23.06 -2.02 -18.97
CA SER A 86 -24.35 -1.38 -19.15
C SER A 86 -25.03 -1.97 -20.38
N GLY A 87 -26.22 -2.53 -20.17
CA GLY A 87 -27.10 -2.92 -21.27
C GLY A 87 -27.29 -1.71 -22.19
N GLU A 88 -26.94 -1.92 -23.46
CA GLU A 88 -27.15 -0.98 -24.54
C GLU A 88 -28.64 -0.58 -24.57
N THR A 89 -28.91 0.70 -24.33
CA THR A 89 -30.23 1.28 -24.54
C THR A 89 -30.51 1.29 -26.04
N GLY A 90 -31.25 0.30 -26.53
CA GLY A 90 -31.86 0.32 -27.85
C GLY A 90 -32.94 1.40 -27.91
N VAL A 91 -32.58 2.58 -28.42
CA VAL A 91 -33.53 3.50 -29.04
C VAL A 91 -33.93 2.89 -30.38
N GLY A 92 -35.12 2.30 -30.42
CA GLY A 92 -35.79 1.86 -31.64
C GLY A 92 -37.18 2.47 -31.70
N GLY A 93 -37.29 3.65 -32.30
CA GLY A 93 -38.59 4.21 -32.68
C GLY A 93 -39.18 3.42 -33.86
N ALA A 94 -40.51 3.29 -33.87
CA ALA A 94 -41.26 3.08 -35.09
C ALA A 94 -42.62 3.78 -34.93
N ALA A 95 -42.87 4.68 -35.88
CA ALA A 95 -44.17 5.23 -36.21
C ALA A 95 -45.01 4.21 -36.98
#